data_AF-A0A5S3UX59-F1
#
_entry.id   AF-A0A5S3UX59-F1
#
_cell.length_a   1.000
_cell.length_b   1.000
_cell.length_c   1.000
_cell.angle_alpha   90.00
_cell.angle_beta   90.00
_cell.angle_gamma   90.00
#
_symmetry.space_group_name_H-M   'P 1'
#
loop_
_entity.id
_entity.type
_entity.pdbx_description
1 polymer ?
#
loop_
_entity_poly.entity_id
_entity_poly.type
_entity_poly.pdbx_seq_one_letter_code
_entity_poly.pdbx_strand_id
1 'polypeptide(L)' 'MISVEWGLLKFSDIDFLKKVRKTARTAKTPFVMASITIEQAHVVKAIQCDMSEYVITPFQVRG' A
#
# COMPACT_ATOMS: atom_id res chain seq x y z
N MET A 1 7.57 -4.75 -7.57
CA MET A 1 6.39 -4.14 -6.91
C MET A 1 6.25 -4.75 -5.54
N ILE A 2 5.94 -3.95 -4.52
CA ILE A 2 5.67 -4.40 -3.15
C ILE A 2 4.18 -4.20 -2.90
N SER A 3 3.49 -5.22 -2.41
CA SER A 3 2.09 -5.13 -2.03
C SER A 3 1.93 -5.51 -0.56
N VAL A 4 1.13 -4.73 0.18
CA VAL A 4 0.79 -4.99 1.59
C VAL A 4 -0.71 -4.91 1.77
N GLU A 5 -1.23 -5.75 2.66
CA GLU A 5 -2.64 -5.73 3.05
C GLU A 5 -2.86 -4.80 4.23
N TRP A 6 -3.80 -3.87 4.10
CA TRP A 6 -4.12 -2.85 5.10
C TRP A 6 -4.53 -3.50 6.42
N GLY A 7 -3.85 -3.13 7.51
CA GLY A 7 -4.19 -3.59 8.86
C GLY A 7 -3.75 -5.02 9.19
N LEU A 8 -3.06 -5.71 8.28
CA LEU A 8 -2.53 -7.06 8.52
C LEU A 8 -1.20 -7.03 9.29
N LEU A 9 -0.39 -5.99 9.09
CA LEU A 9 0.91 -5.88 9.75
C LEU A 9 0.73 -5.46 11.22
N LYS A 10 1.50 -6.10 12.11
CA LYS A 10 1.61 -5.72 13.54
C LYS A 10 2.21 -4.33 13.75
N PHE A 11 2.73 -3.71 12.69
CA PHE A 11 3.33 -2.38 12.66
C PHE A 11 2.64 -1.55 11.59
N SER A 12 2.66 -0.22 11.73
CA SER A 12 2.05 0.70 10.77
C SER A 12 2.54 0.45 9.35
N ASP A 13 1.61 0.19 8.43
CA ASP A 13 1.88 0.02 6.99
C ASP A 13 2.65 1.21 6.40
N ILE A 14 2.47 2.40 6.98
CA ILE A 14 3.21 3.61 6.60
C ILE A 14 4.67 3.54 7.05
N ASP A 15 4.95 3.03 8.23
CA ASP A 15 6.33 2.93 8.69
C ASP A 15 7.10 1.86 7.90
N PHE A 16 6.39 0.85 7.41
CA PHE A 16 6.94 -0.06 6.40
C PHE A 16 7.30 0.68 5.11
N LEU A 17 6.36 1.46 4.56
CA LEU A 17 6.59 2.25 3.36
C LEU A 17 7.77 3.22 3.52
N LYS A 18 7.88 3.91 4.66
CA LYS A 18 9.03 4.78 4.97
C LYS A 18 10.35 4.01 4.93
N LYS A 19 10.39 2.78 5.47
CA LYS A 19 11.61 1.93 5.42
C LYS A 19 11.93 1.50 4.00
N VAL A 20 10.91 1.14 3.21
CA VAL A 20 11.06 0.81 1.78
C VAL A 20 11.64 2.00 1.00
N ARG A 21 11.13 3.21 1.24
CA ARG A 21 11.61 4.44 0.58
C ARG A 21 13.01 4.86 1.01
N LYS A 22 13.38 4.64 2.28
CA LYS A 22 14.74 4.92 2.81
C LYS A 22 15.80 3.91 2.37
N THR A 23 15.40 2.74 1.89
CA THR A 23 16.33 1.69 1.47
C THR A 23 16.67 1.87 0.00
N ALA A 24 17.92 2.21 -0.33
CA ALA A 24 18.35 2.55 -1.70
C ALA A 24 17.92 1.51 -2.76
N ARG A 25 18.00 0.22 -2.42
CA ARG A 25 17.61 -0.89 -3.30
C ARG A 25 16.11 -0.93 -3.64
N THR A 26 15.25 -0.43 -2.76
CA THR A 26 13.79 -0.50 -2.89
C THR A 26 13.11 0.85 -3.02
N ALA A 27 13.88 1.95 -2.97
CA ALA A 27 13.35 3.31 -2.93
C ALA A 27 12.38 3.61 -4.09
N LYS A 28 12.72 3.14 -5.29
CA LYS A 28 11.93 3.33 -6.52
C LYS A 28 10.94 2.20 -6.80
N THR A 29 10.85 1.19 -5.95
CA THR A 29 9.93 0.07 -6.18
C THR A 29 8.49 0.55 -5.98
N PRO A 30 7.57 0.30 -6.94
CA PRO A 30 6.16 0.62 -6.77
C PRO A 30 5.60 -0.04 -5.53
N PHE A 31 4.81 0.71 -4.77
CA PHE A 31 4.23 0.26 -3.51
C PHE A 31 2.71 0.35 -3.61
N VAL A 32 2.06 -0.80 -3.52
CA VAL A 32 0.61 -0.96 -3.68
C VAL A 32 -0.01 -1.34 -2.34
N MET A 33 -1.06 -0.64 -1.97
CA MET A 33 -1.84 -0.97 -0.79
C MET A 33 -3.07 -1.77 -1.20
N ALA A 34 -3.21 -2.99 -0.70
CA ALA A 34 -4.41 -3.81 -0.86
C ALA A 34 -5.30 -3.67 0.38
N SER A 35 -6.61 -3.61 0.23
CA SER A 35 -7.55 -3.54 1.35
C SER A 35 -8.82 -4.33 1.07
N ILE A 36 -9.35 -5.01 2.09
CA ILE A 36 -10.62 -5.73 2.01
C ILE A 36 -11.84 -4.81 2.24
N THR A 37 -11.62 -3.58 2.72
CA THR A 37 -12.68 -2.60 2.98
C THR A 37 -12.40 -1.29 2.25
N ILE A 38 -13.46 -0.61 1.84
CA ILE A 38 -13.37 0.74 1.29
C ILE A 38 -13.69 1.73 2.39
N GLU A 39 -12.66 2.40 2.89
CA GLU A 39 -12.82 3.54 3.81
C GLU A 39 -12.14 4.76 3.19
N GLN A 40 -12.85 5.87 3.10
CA GLN A 40 -12.34 7.11 2.51
C GLN A 40 -11.03 7.57 3.18
N ALA A 41 -10.91 7.35 4.50
CA ALA A 41 -9.70 7.65 5.25
C ALA A 41 -8.48 6.87 4.75
N HIS A 42 -8.64 5.61 4.33
CA HIS A 42 -7.55 4.77 3.80
C HIS A 42 -7.07 5.30 2.44
N VAL A 43 -8.00 5.70 1.58
CA VAL A 43 -7.69 6.28 0.26
C VAL A 43 -6.92 7.60 0.41
N VAL A 44 -7.42 8.51 1.25
CA VAL A 44 -6.75 9.80 1.52
C VAL A 44 -5.33 9.58 2.04
N LYS A 45 -5.16 8.63 2.96
CA LYS A 45 -3.88 8.32 3.58
C LYS A 45 -2.88 7.71 2.59
N ALA A 46 -3.35 6.86 1.67
CA ALA A 46 -2.52 6.29 0.61
C ALA A 46 -1.94 7.39 -0.31
N ILE A 47 -2.77 8.37 -0.69
CA ILE A 47 -2.35 9.54 -1.48
C ILE A 47 -1.30 10.36 -0.71
N GLN A 48 -1.58 10.66 0.56
CA GLN A 48 -0.66 11.45 1.40
C GLN A 48 0.71 10.79 1.60
N CYS A 49 0.78 9.46 1.50
CA CYS A 49 2.01 8.70 1.73
C CYS A 49 2.79 8.40 0.45
N ASP A 50 2.38 8.90 -0.72
CA ASP A 50 3.02 8.62 -2.02
C ASP A 50 3.05 7.11 -2.34
N MET A 51 1.92 6.46 -2.11
CA MET A 51 1.68 5.09 -2.58
C MET A 51 1.40 5.11 -4.08
N SER A 52 1.88 4.09 -4.78
CA SER A 52 1.70 4.00 -6.23
C SER A 52 0.24 3.71 -6.57
N GLU A 53 -0.39 2.79 -5.83
CA GLU A 53 -1.77 2.37 -6.08
C GLU A 53 -2.45 1.95 -4.76
N TYR A 54 -3.77 2.05 -4.73
CA TYR A 54 -4.65 1.51 -3.69
C TYR A 54 -5.69 0.61 -4.35
N VAL A 55 -5.76 -0.64 -3.93
CA VAL A 55 -6.54 -1.72 -4.56
C VAL A 55 -7.47 -2.36 -3.53
N ILE A 56 -8.70 -2.64 -3.95
CA ILE A 56 -9.66 -3.39 -3.14
C ILE A 56 -9.62 -4.87 -3.50
N THR A 57 -9.54 -5.74 -2.50
CA THR A 57 -9.49 -7.19 -2.65
C THR A 57 -10.69 -7.88 -1.99
N PRO A 58 -11.11 -9.06 -2.49
CA PRO A 58 -10.66 -9.67 -3.74
C PRO A 58 -11.20 -8.90 -4.97
N PHE A 59 -10.43 -8.87 -6.05
CA PHE A 59 -10.88 -8.37 -7.36
C PHE A 59 -10.86 -9.49 -8.39
N GLN A 60 -11.76 -9.40 -9.36
CA GLN A 60 -11.86 -10.36 -10.46
C GLN A 60 -11.23 -9.76 -11.71
N VAL A 61 -10.18 -10.40 -12.24
CA VAL A 61 -9.62 -10.05 -13.55
C VAL A 61 -10.42 -10.82 -14.59
N ARG A 62 -11.17 -10.12 -15.44
CA ARG A 62 -11.75 -10.72 -16.65
C ARG A 62 -10.78 -10.51 -17.80
N GLY A 63 -10.32 -11.61 -18.39
CA GLY A 63 -9.46 -11.62 -19.59
C GLY A 63 -10.24 -11.44 -20.87
#